data_AF-A0A0N0XII2-F1
#
_entry.id   AF-A0A0N0XII2-F1
#
_cell.length_a   1.000
_cell.length_b   1.000
_cell.length_c   1.000
_cell.angle_alpha   90.00
_cell.angle_beta   90.00
_cell.angle_gamma   90.00
#
_symmetry.space_group_name_H-M   'P 1'
#
loop_
_entity.id
_entity.type
_entity.pdbx_description
1 polymer ?
#
loop_
_entity_poly.entity_id
_entity_poly.type
_entity_poly.pdbx_seq_one_letter_code
_entity_poly.pdbx_strand_id
1 'polypeptide(L)'
;MTESKHIVELAAREIIFYSTHDEQSFFEWIKKIPCVEEYSGRGDTLFLYVKRDMLDEDMLRDLIALFHRYGVDMRQLRKFDDESFSEWFNNPEKYWYRYVFG
;
A
#
# COMPACT_ATOMS: atom_id res chain seq x y z
N MET A 1 -17.63 -1.89 20.79
CA MET A 1 -17.05 -1.33 19.55
C MET A 1 -15.61 -0.97 19.89
N THR A 2 -14.71 -1.91 19.69
CA THR A 2 -13.29 -1.74 20.05
C THR A 2 -12.66 -0.91 18.95
N GLU A 3 -12.13 0.28 19.28
CA GLU A 3 -11.41 1.12 18.32
C GLU A 3 -10.27 0.32 17.67
N SER A 4 -10.28 0.24 16.35
CA SER A 4 -9.27 -0.40 15.50
C SER A 4 -7.96 0.39 15.52
N LYS A 5 -7.28 0.46 16.67
CA LYS A 5 -6.05 1.25 16.88
C LYS A 5 -4.85 0.81 16.01
N HIS A 6 -5.00 -0.23 15.20
CA HIS A 6 -3.94 -0.86 14.40
C HIS A 6 -4.22 -0.90 12.90
N ILE A 7 -5.40 -0.46 12.43
CA ILE A 7 -5.73 -0.46 11.00
C ILE A 7 -5.40 0.89 10.36
N VAL A 8 -4.58 0.85 9.32
CA VAL A 8 -4.27 1.99 8.46
C VAL A 8 -5.06 1.87 7.18
N GLU A 9 -5.93 2.85 6.92
CA GLU A 9 -6.63 2.96 5.64
C GLU A 9 -5.75 3.64 4.59
N LEU A 10 -5.63 3.00 3.42
CA LEU A 10 -5.00 3.53 2.21
C LEU A 10 -6.05 3.63 1.10
N ALA A 11 -5.96 4.64 0.24
CA ALA A 11 -6.90 4.90 -0.84
C ALA A 11 -6.20 4.80 -2.20
N ALA A 12 -6.57 3.81 -2.99
CA ALA A 12 -6.17 3.67 -4.38
C ALA A 12 -7.22 4.31 -5.30
N ARG A 13 -6.89 5.50 -5.80
CA ARG A 13 -7.72 6.32 -6.69
C ARG A 13 -7.19 6.28 -8.10
N GLU A 14 -8.06 6.53 -9.07
CA GLU A 14 -7.68 6.77 -10.48
C GLU A 14 -6.85 5.64 -11.10
N ILE A 15 -7.07 4.40 -10.64
CA ILE A 15 -6.35 3.24 -11.14
C ILE A 15 -6.76 2.99 -12.60
N ILE A 16 -5.78 2.96 -13.49
CA ILE A 16 -5.99 2.62 -14.89
C ILE A 16 -5.52 1.19 -15.11
N PHE A 17 -6.46 0.31 -15.41
CA PHE A 17 -6.15 -1.05 -15.87
C PHE A 17 -6.07 -1.08 -17.39
N TYR A 18 -4.98 -1.63 -17.92
CA TYR A 18 -4.77 -1.71 -19.37
C TYR A 18 -5.36 -2.97 -20.00
N SER A 19 -5.79 -3.94 -19.19
CA SER A 19 -6.49 -5.14 -19.62
C SER A 19 -7.20 -5.82 -18.44
N THR A 20 -8.11 -6.75 -18.71
CA THR A 20 -8.74 -7.59 -17.68
C THR A 20 -7.73 -8.42 -16.88
N HIS A 21 -6.65 -8.89 -17.51
CA HIS A 21 -5.60 -9.66 -16.82
C HIS A 21 -4.79 -8.79 -15.86
N ASP A 22 -4.61 -7.50 -16.20
CA ASP A 22 -3.93 -6.53 -15.36
C ASP A 22 -4.76 -6.21 -14.10
N GLU A 23 -6.06 -5.97 -14.28
CA GLU A 23 -7.02 -5.81 -13.17
C GLU A 23 -7.05 -7.05 -12.26
N GLN A 24 -7.10 -8.26 -12.84
CA GLN A 24 -7.04 -9.50 -12.07
C GLN A 24 -5.73 -9.62 -11.28
N SER A 25 -4.60 -9.33 -11.92
CA SER A 25 -3.28 -9.36 -11.28
C SER A 25 -3.19 -8.40 -10.09
N PHE A 26 -3.78 -7.20 -10.21
CA PHE A 26 -3.87 -6.24 -9.12
C PHE A 26 -4.58 -6.82 -7.89
N PHE A 27 -5.79 -7.35 -8.06
CA PHE A 27 -6.57 -7.91 -6.96
C PHE A 27 -5.95 -9.20 -6.40
N GLU A 28 -5.34 -10.03 -7.24
CA GLU A 28 -4.61 -11.20 -6.78
C GLU A 28 -3.39 -10.84 -5.94
N TRP A 29 -2.67 -9.77 -6.31
CA TRP A 29 -1.54 -9.31 -5.52
C TRP A 29 -1.99 -8.77 -4.16
N ILE A 30 -3.06 -7.95 -4.11
CA ILE A 30 -3.61 -7.47 -2.83
C ILE A 30 -3.90 -8.63 -1.87
N LYS A 31 -4.54 -9.71 -2.35
CA LYS A 31 -4.89 -10.88 -1.55
C LYS A 31 -3.68 -11.66 -1.03
N LYS A 32 -2.51 -11.50 -1.65
CA LYS A 32 -1.27 -12.18 -1.27
C LYS A 32 -0.46 -11.40 -0.23
N ILE A 33 -0.78 -10.13 0.04
CA ILE A 33 -0.10 -9.31 1.04
C ILE A 33 -0.75 -9.55 2.41
N PRO A 34 -0.12 -10.28 3.35
CA PRO A 34 -0.81 -10.76 4.55
C PRO A 34 -1.30 -9.66 5.51
N CYS A 35 -0.66 -8.49 5.53
CA CYS A 35 -1.10 -7.38 6.36
C CYS A 35 -2.35 -6.65 5.81
N VAL A 36 -2.80 -6.95 4.58
CA VAL A 36 -4.05 -6.39 4.06
C VAL A 36 -5.21 -7.23 4.59
N GLU A 37 -5.95 -6.69 5.55
CA GLU A 37 -7.10 -7.38 6.17
C GLU A 37 -8.30 -7.40 5.22
N GLU A 38 -8.59 -6.27 4.58
CA GLU A 38 -9.76 -6.10 3.74
C GLU A 38 -9.45 -5.05 2.66
N TYR A 39 -10.20 -5.13 1.56
CA TYR A 39 -10.33 -4.02 0.62
C TYR A 39 -11.80 -3.79 0.26
N SER A 40 -12.18 -2.53 0.06
CA SER A 40 -13.56 -2.18 -0.30
C SER A 40 -13.60 -1.07 -1.34
N GLY A 41 -14.45 -1.23 -2.36
CA GLY A 41 -14.70 -0.19 -3.36
C GLY A 41 -15.78 0.78 -2.88
N ARG A 42 -15.53 2.08 -2.98
CA ARG A 42 -16.55 3.13 -2.77
C ARG A 42 -16.40 4.19 -3.87
N GLY A 43 -17.39 4.24 -4.76
CA GLY A 43 -17.31 5.10 -5.94
C GLY A 43 -16.15 4.67 -6.86
N ASP A 44 -15.26 5.61 -7.15
CA ASP A 44 -14.07 5.46 -7.98
C ASP A 44 -12.80 5.11 -7.17
N THR A 45 -12.95 4.88 -5.87
CA THR A 45 -11.83 4.65 -4.96
C THR A 45 -11.88 3.24 -4.39
N LEU A 46 -10.74 2.54 -4.45
CA LEU A 46 -10.53 1.30 -3.71
C LEU A 46 -9.79 1.60 -2.40
N PHE A 47 -10.38 1.23 -1.28
CA PHE A 47 -9.76 1.34 0.04
C PHE A 47 -9.09 0.03 0.41
N LEU A 48 -7.86 0.10 0.92
CA LEU A 48 -7.14 -1.03 1.53
C LEU A 48 -7.04 -0.79 3.04
N TYR A 49 -7.36 -1.82 3.83
CA TYR A 49 -7.29 -1.81 5.28
C TYR A 49 -6.10 -2.64 5.74
N VAL A 50 -5.03 -1.96 6.19
CA VAL A 50 -3.74 -2.58 6.51
C VAL A 50 -3.55 -2.69 8.02
N LYS A 51 -3.28 -3.91 8.51
CA LYS A 51 -2.86 -4.21 9.88
C LYS A 51 -1.42 -3.78 10.11
N ARG A 52 -1.23 -2.63 10.77
CA ARG A 52 0.09 -2.06 11.05
C ARG A 52 0.94 -2.97 11.94
N ASP A 53 0.33 -3.69 12.87
CA ASP A 53 0.98 -4.61 13.79
C ASP A 53 1.49 -5.89 13.12
N MET A 54 0.92 -6.26 11.97
CA MET A 54 1.39 -7.40 11.15
C MET A 54 2.38 -6.99 10.05
N LEU A 55 2.57 -5.69 9.83
CA LEU A 55 3.40 -5.19 8.74
C LEU A 55 4.87 -5.51 8.99
N ASP A 56 5.52 -6.14 8.02
CA ASP A 56 6.97 -6.34 7.96
C ASP A 56 7.58 -5.67 6.73
N GLU A 57 8.89 -5.82 6.55
CA GLU A 57 9.63 -5.20 5.45
C GLU A 57 9.18 -5.73 4.08
N ASP A 58 8.98 -7.03 3.92
CA ASP A 58 8.59 -7.63 2.64
C ASP A 58 7.18 -7.18 2.24
N MET A 59 6.25 -7.13 3.20
CA MET A 59 4.91 -6.62 2.99
C MET A 59 4.89 -5.13 2.63
N LEU A 60 5.73 -4.30 3.27
CA LEU A 60 5.84 -2.89 2.91
C LEU A 60 6.46 -2.73 1.51
N ARG A 61 7.43 -3.56 1.12
CA ARG A 61 7.97 -3.60 -0.25
C ARG A 61 6.92 -3.99 -1.28
N ASP A 62 6.05 -4.95 -0.96
CA ASP A 62 4.93 -5.34 -1.83
C ASP A 62 3.92 -4.19 -2.00
N LEU A 63 3.57 -3.49 -0.92
CA LEU A 63 2.70 -2.30 -1.00
C LEU A 63 3.33 -1.20 -1.86
N ILE A 64 4.63 -0.92 -1.69
CA ILE A 64 5.39 0.03 -2.52
C ILE A 64 5.32 -0.37 -3.99
N ALA A 65 5.60 -1.63 -4.30
CA ALA A 65 5.64 -2.13 -5.67
C ALA A 65 4.26 -2.12 -6.33
N LEU A 66 3.21 -2.49 -5.60
CA LEU A 66 1.83 -2.40 -6.04
C LEU A 66 1.45 -0.94 -6.34
N PHE A 67 1.71 -0.03 -5.40
CA PHE A 67 1.31 1.38 -5.57
C PHE A 67 2.05 2.03 -6.74
N HIS A 68 3.35 1.77 -6.86
CA HIS A 68 4.15 2.27 -7.98
C HIS A 68 3.68 1.72 -9.33
N ARG A 69 3.37 0.42 -9.44
CA ARG A 69 2.93 -0.21 -10.70
C ARG A 69 1.59 0.34 -11.18
N TYR A 70 0.67 0.57 -10.25
CA TYR A 70 -0.71 0.96 -10.56
C TYR A 70 -0.95 2.47 -10.42
N GLY A 71 0.10 3.26 -10.24
CA GLY A 71 0.01 4.73 -10.18
C GLY A 71 -0.74 5.25 -8.95
N VAL A 72 -0.83 4.46 -7.88
CA VAL A 72 -1.49 4.87 -6.64
C VAL A 72 -0.59 5.85 -5.89
N ASP A 73 -1.18 6.92 -5.32
CA ASP A 73 -0.44 7.91 -4.54
C ASP A 73 0.35 7.26 -3.38
N MET A 74 1.67 7.26 -3.51
CA MET A 74 2.61 6.61 -2.58
C MET A 74 2.88 7.44 -1.32
N ARG A 75 2.47 8.72 -1.27
CA ARG A 75 2.67 9.58 -0.09
C ARG A 75 1.98 9.04 1.16
N GLN A 76 0.91 8.28 0.95
CA GLN A 76 0.14 7.62 2.01
C GLN A 76 0.97 6.59 2.78
N LEU A 77 1.98 5.99 2.14
CA LEU A 77 2.85 4.99 2.75
C LEU A 77 3.76 5.60 3.83
N ARG A 78 3.92 6.93 3.89
CA ARG A 78 4.60 7.62 5.01
C ARG A 78 3.98 7.28 6.38
N LYS A 79 2.72 6.84 6.43
CA LYS A 79 2.07 6.38 7.67
C LYS A 79 2.79 5.19 8.33
N PHE A 80 3.60 4.46 7.56
CA PHE A 80 4.40 3.32 8.02
C PHE A 80 5.87 3.67 8.26
N ASP A 81 6.27 4.95 8.13
CA ASP A 81 7.61 5.39 8.50
C ASP A 81 7.75 5.33 10.02
N ASP A 82 8.39 4.26 10.48
CA ASP A 82 8.62 3.93 11.89
C ASP A 82 10.11 3.56 12.06
N GLU A 83 10.61 3.54 13.29
CA GLU A 83 12.01 3.25 13.59
C GLU A 83 12.45 1.90 13.03
N SER A 84 11.54 0.91 12.97
CA SER A 84 11.78 -0.43 12.43
C SER A 84 12.06 -0.46 10.92
N PHE A 85 11.60 0.55 10.17
CA PHE A 85 11.75 0.59 8.70
C PHE A 85 12.60 1.76 8.21
N SER A 86 12.82 2.76 9.05
CA SER A 86 13.43 4.05 8.68
C SER A 86 14.72 3.87 7.87
N GLU A 87 15.64 3.00 8.29
CA GLU A 87 16.96 2.84 7.65
C GLU A 87 16.88 2.53 6.13
N TRP A 88 15.88 1.76 5.70
CA TRP A 88 15.75 1.39 4.30
C TRP A 88 14.57 2.07 3.60
N PHE A 89 13.49 2.35 4.32
CA PHE A 89 12.25 2.89 3.75
C PHE A 89 12.43 4.36 3.35
N ASN A 90 13.05 5.16 4.21
CA ASN A 90 13.32 6.58 3.95
C ASN A 90 14.69 6.83 3.29
N ASN A 91 15.37 5.80 2.80
CA ASN A 91 16.66 5.95 2.13
C ASN A 91 16.50 6.72 0.79
N PRO A 92 17.15 7.89 0.61
CA PRO A 92 17.02 8.72 -0.59
C PRO A 92 17.48 8.07 -1.90
N GLU A 93 18.28 7.01 -1.84
CA GLU A 93 18.79 6.30 -3.01
C GLU A 93 17.78 5.29 -3.59
N LYS A 94 16.67 5.03 -2.88
CA LYS A 94 15.65 4.07 -3.32
C LYS A 94 14.70 4.68 -4.33
N TYR A 95 14.28 3.89 -5.31
CA TYR A 95 13.42 4.37 -6.40
C TYR A 95 12.09 4.94 -5.91
N TRP A 96 11.54 4.41 -4.81
CA TRP A 96 10.27 4.88 -4.24
C TRP A 96 10.42 6.18 -3.45
N TYR A 97 11.63 6.57 -3.04
CA TYR A 97 11.83 7.66 -2.08
C TYR A 97 11.15 8.95 -2.52
N ARG A 98 11.33 9.36 -3.79
CA ARG A 98 10.72 10.59 -4.32
C ARG A 98 9.20 10.55 -4.37
N TYR A 99 8.61 9.36 -4.54
CA TYR A 99 7.16 9.20 -4.60
C TYR A 99 6.54 9.14 -3.19
N VAL A 100 7.25 8.53 -2.24
CA VAL A 100 6.81 8.45 -0.85
C VAL A 100 7.09 9.76 -0.13
N PHE A 101 8.34 10.25 -0.10
CA PHE A 101 8.83 11.33 0.77
C PHE A 101 9.08 12.68 0.09
N GLY A 102 9.18 12.72 -1.23
CA GLY A 102 9.36 13.96 -2.01
C GLY A 102 8.15 14.87 -2.09
#